data_AF-A0A923LUT2-F1
#
_entry.id   AF-A0A923LUT2-F1
#
_cell.length_a   1.000
_cell.length_b   1.000
_cell.length_c   1.000
_cell.angle_alpha   90.00
_cell.angle_beta   90.00
_cell.angle_gamma   90.00
#
_symmetry.space_group_name_H-M   'P 1'
#
loop_
_entity.id
_entity.type
_entity.pdbx_description
1 polymer ?
#
loop_
_entity_poly.entity_id
_entity_poly.type
_entity_poly.pdbx_seq_one_letter_code
_entity_poly.pdbx_strand_id
1 'polypeptide(L)'
;MPFDFQKLKDILFSWQTGMSEHNAWNAVFWCNHDQPRVVSRFGDKGEYWKLSAKMLGTVIHCLHGTPYIYQGEETGMTPLGFSSLDQYRDVESINHFHILRGCGLHEDSAYDILRVQSRNNSRTPMQWDGSKTGDFSAAVPWIEMNPNHTAINAASQIDDPDSVFVAHYQKLIALRKQYDVTANGDFAPLDSGHPSILAYTRRTAGETLVVVNNFYRRETE
;
A
#
# COMPACT_ATOMS: atom_id res chain seq x y z
N MET A 1 4.10 -9.43 12.51
CA MET A 1 5.48 -9.75 12.08
C MET A 1 6.00 -8.58 11.25
N PRO A 2 7.11 -7.95 11.62
CA PRO A 2 7.76 -6.96 10.75
C PRO A 2 8.21 -7.63 9.46
N PHE A 3 8.14 -6.91 8.34
CA PHE A 3 8.63 -7.42 7.06
C PHE A 3 10.17 -7.28 6.99
N ASP A 4 10.79 -8.11 6.17
CA ASP A 4 12.22 -8.01 5.87
C ASP A 4 12.44 -6.94 4.79
N PHE A 5 12.97 -5.79 5.18
CA PHE A 5 13.17 -4.66 4.28
C PHE A 5 14.29 -4.88 3.28
N GLN A 6 15.36 -5.59 3.65
CA GLN A 6 16.42 -5.90 2.69
C GLN A 6 15.86 -6.81 1.60
N LYS A 7 15.13 -7.84 2.00
CA LYS A 7 14.46 -8.74 1.04
C LYS A 7 13.45 -8.01 0.15
N LEU A 8 12.74 -7.01 0.68
CA LEU A 8 11.85 -6.18 -0.13
C LEU A 8 12.61 -5.42 -1.22
N LYS A 9 13.73 -4.77 -0.88
CA LYS A 9 14.59 -4.08 -1.85
C LYS A 9 15.12 -5.06 -2.89
N ASP A 10 15.66 -6.20 -2.46
CA ASP A 10 16.22 -7.20 -3.36
C ASP A 10 15.18 -7.71 -4.38
N ILE A 11 13.95 -7.96 -3.92
CA ILE A 11 12.84 -8.35 -4.81
C ILE A 11 12.52 -7.23 -5.80
N LEU A 12 12.27 -6.01 -5.34
CA LEU A 12 11.92 -4.91 -6.24
C LEU A 12 13.04 -4.64 -7.26
N PHE A 13 14.29 -4.58 -6.80
CA PHE A 13 15.43 -4.23 -7.65
C PHE A 13 15.80 -5.34 -8.63
N SER A 14 15.67 -6.61 -8.25
CA SER A 14 15.88 -7.73 -9.17
C SER A 14 14.86 -7.75 -10.30
N TRP A 15 13.58 -7.52 -10.00
CA TRP A 15 12.53 -7.41 -11.02
C TRP A 15 12.70 -6.18 -11.93
N GLN A 16 13.16 -5.05 -11.40
CA GLN A 16 13.44 -3.88 -12.22
C GLN A 16 14.61 -4.13 -13.17
N THR A 17 15.72 -4.62 -12.64
CA THR A 17 16.94 -4.87 -13.41
C THR A 17 16.72 -5.95 -14.47
N GLY A 18 16.21 -7.11 -14.06
CA GLY A 18 16.00 -8.25 -14.97
C GLY A 18 14.97 -7.96 -16.06
N MET A 19 13.91 -7.21 -15.77
CA MET A 19 12.94 -6.85 -16.81
C MET A 19 13.53 -5.85 -17.80
N SER A 20 14.31 -4.88 -17.34
CA SER A 20 15.02 -3.95 -18.23
C SER A 20 16.05 -4.65 -19.12
N GLU A 21 16.83 -5.59 -18.58
CA GLU A 21 17.81 -6.40 -19.36
C GLU A 21 17.16 -7.18 -20.51
N HIS A 22 15.90 -7.59 -20.34
CA HIS A 22 15.12 -8.33 -21.33
C HIS A 22 14.13 -7.46 -22.12
N ASN A 23 14.22 -6.14 -22.02
CA ASN A 23 13.29 -5.19 -22.66
C ASN A 23 11.80 -5.53 -22.38
N ALA A 24 11.53 -5.99 -21.16
CA ALA A 24 10.22 -6.37 -20.67
C ALA A 24 9.62 -5.28 -19.78
N TRP A 25 8.30 -5.36 -19.56
CA TRP A 25 7.54 -4.32 -18.87
C TRP A 25 6.88 -4.84 -17.59
N ASN A 26 7.17 -4.21 -16.45
CA ASN A 26 6.58 -4.60 -15.17
C ASN A 26 5.14 -4.08 -15.03
N ALA A 27 4.27 -4.87 -14.40
CA ALA A 27 3.10 -4.34 -13.70
C ALA A 27 3.51 -4.09 -12.25
N VAL A 28 3.57 -2.83 -11.82
CA VAL A 28 4.02 -2.46 -10.46
C VAL A 28 2.83 -2.10 -9.60
N PHE A 29 2.69 -2.74 -8.44
CA PHE A 29 1.54 -2.53 -7.55
C PHE A 29 1.90 -2.93 -6.12
N TRP A 30 1.22 -2.32 -5.15
CA TRP A 30 1.25 -2.78 -3.76
C TRP A 30 0.01 -3.57 -3.37
N CYS A 31 -1.16 -3.04 -3.73
CA CYS A 31 -2.44 -3.55 -3.25
C CYS A 31 -3.21 -4.25 -4.36
N ASN A 32 -4.04 -5.19 -3.95
CA ASN A 32 -5.15 -5.73 -4.71
C ASN A 32 -6.18 -6.31 -3.72
N HIS A 33 -7.24 -6.92 -4.25
CA HIS A 33 -8.32 -7.52 -3.48
C HIS A 33 -7.92 -8.78 -2.66
N ASP A 34 -6.71 -9.29 -2.82
CA ASP A 34 -6.16 -10.45 -2.12
C ASP A 34 -5.04 -10.09 -1.14
N GLN A 35 -4.51 -8.88 -1.19
CA GLN A 35 -3.42 -8.42 -0.32
C GLN A 35 -3.94 -7.42 0.72
N PRO A 36 -3.38 -7.41 1.95
CA PRO A 36 -3.67 -6.39 2.94
C PRO A 36 -3.29 -4.98 2.43
N ARG A 37 -3.92 -3.95 3.01
CA ARG A 37 -3.61 -2.54 2.73
C ARG A 37 -2.12 -2.23 2.98
N VAL A 38 -1.46 -1.62 2.00
CA VAL A 38 0.00 -1.41 2.01
C VAL A 38 0.50 -0.62 3.23
N VAL A 39 -0.23 0.40 3.65
CA VAL A 39 0.12 1.25 4.81
C VAL A 39 0.26 0.40 6.08
N SER A 40 -0.56 -0.63 6.22
CA SER A 40 -0.53 -1.53 7.37
C SER A 40 0.52 -2.63 7.28
N ARG A 41 0.98 -2.92 6.05
CA ARG A 41 1.96 -3.96 5.76
C ARG A 41 3.40 -3.43 5.81
N PHE A 42 3.63 -2.25 5.23
CA PHE A 42 4.96 -1.66 5.03
C PHE A 42 5.11 -0.24 5.56
N GLY A 43 4.02 0.41 5.97
CA GLY A 43 4.01 1.79 6.46
C GLY A 43 3.72 1.89 7.96
N ASP A 44 3.13 3.02 8.35
CA ASP A 44 2.63 3.27 9.70
C ASP A 44 1.12 3.52 9.68
N LYS A 45 0.39 3.02 10.68
CA LYS A 45 -1.04 3.31 10.87
C LYS A 45 -1.30 4.46 11.85
N GLY A 46 -0.27 4.89 12.59
CA GLY A 46 -0.36 5.92 13.61
C GLY A 46 0.06 7.29 13.08
N GLU A 47 0.97 7.93 13.83
CA GLU A 47 1.46 9.29 13.60
C GLU A 47 1.93 9.56 12.17
N TYR A 48 2.62 8.60 11.55
CA TYR A 48 3.18 8.73 10.20
C TYR A 48 2.31 8.13 9.11
N TRP A 49 1.01 7.90 9.39
CA TRP A 49 0.08 7.33 8.43
C TRP A 49 0.11 8.01 7.06
N LYS A 50 -0.12 9.32 7.04
CA LYS A 50 -0.15 10.12 5.81
C LYS A 50 1.20 10.10 5.09
N LEU A 51 2.29 10.27 5.84
CA LEU A 51 3.66 10.30 5.29
C LEU A 51 4.07 8.96 4.69
N SER A 52 3.77 7.85 5.37
CA SER A 52 4.08 6.52 4.89
C SER A 52 3.23 6.12 3.68
N ALA A 53 1.95 6.49 3.63
CA ALA A 53 1.08 6.27 2.48
C ALA A 53 1.62 6.97 1.21
N LYS A 54 2.08 8.21 1.36
CA LYS A 54 2.72 8.97 0.28
C LYS A 54 4.03 8.32 -0.16
N MET A 55 4.92 8.03 0.78
CA MET A 55 6.20 7.37 0.50
C MET A 55 6.00 6.05 -0.29
N LEU A 56 5.05 5.21 0.14
CA LEU A 56 4.74 3.95 -0.55
C LEU A 56 4.22 4.18 -1.97
N GLY A 57 3.39 5.21 -2.19
CA GLY A 57 2.95 5.63 -3.51
C GLY A 57 4.12 6.09 -4.39
N THR A 58 5.03 6.90 -3.85
CA THR A 58 6.25 7.35 -4.55
C THR A 58 7.11 6.19 -5.02
N VAL A 59 7.30 5.17 -4.16
CA VAL A 59 8.08 3.98 -4.52
C VAL A 59 7.55 3.36 -5.81
N ILE A 60 6.27 3.00 -5.86
CA ILE A 60 5.69 2.26 -7.01
C ILE A 60 5.51 3.13 -8.24
N HIS A 61 5.10 4.39 -8.06
CA HIS A 61 4.84 5.30 -9.18
C HIS A 61 6.10 5.78 -9.90
N CYS A 62 7.29 5.61 -9.32
CA CYS A 62 8.55 6.00 -9.95
C CYS A 62 9.38 4.80 -10.46
N LEU A 63 8.90 3.55 -10.27
CA LEU A 63 9.50 2.36 -10.89
C LEU A 63 9.22 2.30 -12.40
N HIS A 64 10.06 1.55 -13.11
CA HIS A 64 9.87 1.16 -14.51
C HIS A 64 8.71 0.16 -14.60
N GLY A 65 7.72 0.44 -15.46
CA GLY A 65 6.52 -0.37 -15.60
C GLY A 65 5.20 0.42 -15.63
N THR A 66 4.07 -0.27 -15.50
CA THR A 66 2.74 0.33 -15.37
C THR A 66 2.29 0.26 -13.92
N PRO A 67 2.14 1.40 -13.21
CA PRO A 67 1.63 1.41 -11.85
C PRO A 67 0.13 1.14 -11.80
N TYR A 68 -0.29 0.30 -10.86
CA TYR A 68 -1.70 0.05 -10.54
C TYR A 68 -2.00 0.59 -9.14
N ILE A 69 -3.12 1.28 -9.02
CA ILE A 69 -3.67 1.77 -7.75
C ILE A 69 -4.92 0.95 -7.46
N TYR A 70 -5.00 0.36 -6.27
CA TYR A 70 -6.22 -0.33 -5.82
C TYR A 70 -7.13 0.62 -5.04
N GLN A 71 -8.46 0.52 -5.22
CA GLN A 71 -9.44 1.43 -4.61
C GLN A 71 -9.19 1.70 -3.11
N GLY A 72 -8.95 2.95 -2.76
CA GLY A 72 -8.67 3.38 -1.38
C GLY A 72 -7.20 3.33 -0.96
N GLU A 73 -6.29 2.87 -1.83
CA GLU A 73 -4.84 3.03 -1.64
C GLU A 73 -4.46 4.51 -1.68
N GLU A 74 -5.06 5.25 -2.61
CA GLU A 74 -4.87 6.68 -2.84
C GLU A 74 -5.45 7.57 -1.74
N THR A 75 -6.31 7.03 -0.87
CA THR A 75 -6.78 7.68 0.35
C THR A 75 -6.06 7.17 1.60
N GLY A 76 -5.18 6.18 1.47
CA GLY A 76 -4.44 5.57 2.58
C GLY A 76 -5.29 4.67 3.49
N MET A 77 -6.37 4.06 2.98
CA MET A 77 -7.23 3.17 3.78
C MET A 77 -6.42 2.09 4.50
N THR A 78 -6.84 1.79 5.74
CA THR A 78 -6.24 0.75 6.58
C THR A 78 -7.26 -0.35 6.88
N PRO A 79 -6.84 -1.55 7.32
CA PRO A 79 -7.74 -2.62 7.70
C PRO A 79 -8.64 -2.22 8.88
N LEU A 80 -9.86 -2.73 8.88
CA LEU A 80 -10.84 -2.51 9.96
C LEU A 80 -10.40 -3.10 11.29
N GLY A 81 -9.69 -4.23 11.26
CA GLY A 81 -9.25 -4.92 12.47
C GLY A 81 -10.36 -5.74 13.13
N PHE A 82 -11.02 -6.60 12.34
CA PHE A 82 -12.07 -7.51 12.79
C PHE A 82 -11.70 -8.25 14.08
N SER A 83 -12.68 -8.37 14.97
CA SER A 83 -12.54 -8.94 16.31
C SER A 83 -13.22 -10.29 16.48
N SER A 84 -14.12 -10.67 15.56
CA SER A 84 -14.86 -11.92 15.63
C SER A 84 -15.05 -12.53 14.25
N LEU A 85 -15.19 -13.87 14.21
CA LEU A 85 -15.23 -14.64 12.97
C LEU A 85 -16.42 -14.27 12.07
N ASP A 86 -17.56 -13.92 12.67
CA ASP A 86 -18.80 -13.53 12.00
C ASP A 86 -18.70 -12.19 11.25
N GLN A 87 -17.63 -11.42 11.44
CA GLN A 87 -17.36 -10.21 10.65
C GLN A 87 -16.60 -10.53 9.36
N TYR A 88 -15.93 -11.68 9.30
CA TYR A 88 -15.24 -12.13 8.10
C TYR A 88 -16.24 -12.70 7.09
N ARG A 89 -15.96 -12.50 5.81
CA ARG A 89 -16.71 -13.06 4.68
C ARG A 89 -15.88 -13.95 3.77
N ASP A 90 -14.59 -14.03 4.05
CA ASP A 90 -13.63 -14.72 3.19
C ASP A 90 -13.56 -16.19 3.63
N VAL A 91 -13.89 -17.08 2.71
CA VAL A 91 -13.99 -18.52 2.99
C VAL A 91 -12.66 -19.11 3.46
N GLU A 92 -11.53 -18.64 2.91
CA GLU A 92 -10.21 -19.07 3.33
C GLU A 92 -9.93 -18.63 4.76
N SER A 93 -10.20 -17.37 5.10
CA SER A 93 -10.03 -16.85 6.46
C SER A 93 -10.85 -17.65 7.48
N ILE A 94 -12.11 -17.95 7.17
CA ILE A 94 -13.01 -18.72 8.03
C ILE A 94 -12.48 -20.15 8.24
N ASN A 95 -12.12 -20.84 7.15
CA ASN A 95 -11.57 -22.19 7.23
C ASN A 95 -10.22 -22.21 7.97
N HIS A 96 -9.37 -21.23 7.72
CA HIS A 96 -8.06 -21.11 8.36
C HIS A 96 -8.19 -20.92 9.87
N PHE A 97 -9.15 -20.10 10.33
CA PHE A 97 -9.46 -19.98 11.75
C PHE A 97 -9.79 -21.34 12.37
N HIS A 98 -10.69 -22.12 11.75
CA HIS A 98 -11.05 -23.45 12.26
C HIS A 98 -9.87 -24.43 12.27
N ILE A 99 -9.01 -24.40 11.25
CA ILE A 99 -7.79 -25.21 11.20
C ILE A 99 -6.84 -24.83 12.35
N LEU A 100 -6.56 -23.54 12.54
CA LEU A 100 -5.69 -23.05 13.61
C LEU A 100 -6.21 -23.45 14.99
N ARG A 101 -7.52 -23.31 15.22
CA ARG A 101 -8.18 -23.76 16.46
C ARG A 101 -8.10 -25.28 16.64
N GLY A 102 -8.29 -26.04 15.56
CA GLY A 102 -8.13 -27.50 15.55
C GLY A 102 -6.71 -27.97 15.87
N CYS A 103 -5.70 -27.18 15.50
CA CYS A 103 -4.30 -27.40 15.88
C CYS A 103 -3.95 -26.97 17.32
N GLY A 104 -4.94 -26.49 18.10
CA GLY A 104 -4.75 -26.10 19.49
C GLY A 104 -4.29 -24.66 19.70
N LEU A 105 -4.26 -23.81 18.66
CA LEU A 105 -3.91 -22.40 18.82
C LEU A 105 -5.00 -21.67 19.61
N HIS A 106 -4.63 -20.79 20.54
CA HIS A 106 -5.59 -19.95 21.26
C HIS A 106 -6.39 -19.05 20.31
N GLU A 107 -7.64 -18.74 20.67
CA GLU A 107 -8.55 -17.98 19.81
C GLU A 107 -8.01 -16.60 19.48
N ASP A 108 -7.52 -15.86 20.48
CA ASP A 108 -6.91 -14.55 20.26
C ASP A 108 -5.73 -14.61 19.28
N SER A 109 -4.88 -15.63 19.42
CA SER A 109 -3.74 -15.82 18.51
C SER A 109 -4.18 -16.17 17.09
N ALA A 110 -5.28 -16.90 16.93
CA ALA A 110 -5.87 -17.13 15.61
C ALA A 110 -6.37 -15.81 15.02
N TYR A 111 -7.10 -14.99 15.78
CA TYR A 111 -7.53 -13.67 15.31
C TYR A 111 -6.37 -12.74 14.97
N ASP A 112 -5.27 -12.75 15.73
CA ASP A 112 -4.07 -11.96 15.41
C ASP A 112 -3.50 -12.31 14.03
N ILE A 113 -3.50 -13.60 13.66
CA ILE A 113 -3.09 -14.06 12.33
C ILE A 113 -4.07 -13.55 11.27
N LEU A 114 -5.37 -13.73 11.48
CA LEU A 114 -6.39 -13.29 10.52
C LEU A 114 -6.37 -11.77 10.31
N ARG A 115 -6.16 -10.97 11.37
CA ARG A 115 -6.08 -9.50 11.28
C ARG A 115 -4.94 -9.04 10.37
N VAL A 116 -3.86 -9.82 10.27
CA VAL A 116 -2.73 -9.49 9.39
C VAL A 116 -2.92 -10.03 7.98
N GLN A 117 -3.42 -11.26 7.83
CA GLN A 117 -3.36 -11.99 6.57
C GLN A 117 -4.65 -11.99 5.76
N SER A 118 -5.80 -11.75 6.40
CA SER A 118 -7.09 -11.89 5.72
C SER A 118 -7.22 -10.93 4.55
N ARG A 119 -7.71 -11.46 3.43
CA ARG A 119 -8.01 -10.69 2.21
C ARG A 119 -9.16 -9.70 2.42
N ASN A 120 -10.01 -9.93 3.41
CA ASN A 120 -11.07 -8.97 3.77
C ASN A 120 -10.52 -7.61 4.22
N ASN A 121 -9.25 -7.54 4.64
CA ASN A 121 -8.58 -6.29 4.99
C ASN A 121 -8.56 -5.26 3.85
N SER A 122 -8.64 -5.70 2.59
CA SER A 122 -8.72 -4.80 1.42
C SER A 122 -10.12 -4.74 0.80
N ARG A 123 -11.08 -5.54 1.25
CA ARG A 123 -12.42 -5.67 0.67
C ARG A 123 -13.52 -4.89 1.40
N THR A 124 -13.16 -4.16 2.47
CA THR A 124 -14.11 -3.25 3.13
C THR A 124 -14.63 -2.20 2.14
N PRO A 125 -15.85 -1.67 2.35
CA PRO A 125 -16.41 -0.61 1.52
C PRO A 125 -15.45 0.54 1.27
N MET A 126 -15.52 1.13 0.08
CA MET A 126 -14.81 2.39 -0.20
C MET A 126 -15.36 3.49 0.71
N GLN A 127 -14.47 4.30 1.27
CA GLN A 127 -14.80 5.37 2.22
C GLN A 127 -14.96 6.68 1.45
N TRP A 128 -16.18 6.99 0.97
CA TRP A 128 -16.41 8.19 0.16
C TRP A 128 -16.47 9.46 1.01
N ASP A 129 -17.16 9.41 2.15
CA ASP A 129 -17.27 10.54 3.08
C ASP A 129 -17.27 10.11 4.56
N GLY A 130 -17.46 11.07 5.46
CA GLY A 130 -17.56 10.85 6.91
C GLY A 130 -18.97 10.60 7.44
N SER A 131 -19.97 10.38 6.57
CA SER A 131 -21.33 10.05 6.99
C SER A 131 -21.40 8.66 7.61
N LYS A 132 -22.50 8.31 8.30
CA LYS A 132 -22.67 7.00 8.98
C LYS A 132 -22.43 5.78 8.08
N THR A 133 -22.70 5.91 6.79
CA THR A 133 -22.52 4.83 5.79
C THR A 133 -21.27 5.03 4.93
N GLY A 134 -20.47 6.07 5.20
CA GLY A 134 -19.36 6.55 4.37
C GLY A 134 -19.74 6.76 2.91
N ASP A 135 -21.02 7.09 2.67
CA ASP A 135 -21.69 7.21 1.37
C ASP A 135 -21.47 6.03 0.40
N PHE A 136 -21.16 4.85 0.94
CA PHE A 136 -20.98 3.64 0.12
C PHE A 136 -22.31 3.01 -0.31
N SER A 137 -23.28 2.98 0.61
CA SER A 137 -24.60 2.40 0.35
C SER A 137 -25.64 2.99 1.30
N ALA A 138 -26.88 3.08 0.83
CA ALA A 138 -28.05 3.33 1.67
C ALA A 138 -28.47 2.09 2.49
N ALA A 139 -28.10 0.89 2.04
CA ALA A 139 -28.37 -0.36 2.74
C ALA A 139 -27.17 -0.79 3.59
N VAL A 140 -27.36 -1.82 4.44
CA VAL A 140 -26.26 -2.41 5.20
C VAL A 140 -25.29 -3.09 4.23
N PRO A 141 -24.01 -2.68 4.19
CA PRO A 141 -23.02 -3.32 3.33
C PRO A 141 -22.81 -4.79 3.69
N TRP A 142 -22.48 -5.62 2.69
CA TRP A 142 -22.24 -7.06 2.88
C TRP A 142 -21.08 -7.37 3.84
N ILE A 143 -20.14 -6.43 3.97
CA ILE A 143 -19.02 -6.44 4.92
C ILE A 143 -18.92 -5.05 5.55
N GLU A 144 -18.55 -4.99 6.83
CA GLU A 144 -18.61 -3.77 7.63
C GLU A 144 -17.76 -2.61 7.06
N MET A 145 -18.28 -1.39 7.20
CA MET A 145 -17.55 -0.15 6.96
C MET A 145 -16.48 0.05 8.03
N ASN A 146 -15.26 0.42 7.64
CA ASN A 146 -14.22 0.74 8.60
C ASN A 146 -14.63 1.98 9.42
N PRO A 147 -14.69 1.93 10.76
CA PRO A 147 -15.07 3.07 11.58
C PRO A 147 -14.23 4.34 11.36
N ASN A 148 -12.99 4.19 10.85
CA ASN A 148 -12.12 5.31 10.55
C ASN A 148 -12.54 6.12 9.30
N HIS A 149 -13.61 5.74 8.60
CA HIS A 149 -14.17 6.52 7.47
C HIS A 149 -14.45 7.98 7.82
N THR A 150 -14.77 8.26 9.09
CA THR A 150 -14.95 9.63 9.57
C THR A 150 -13.69 10.51 9.46
N ALA A 151 -12.49 9.91 9.48
CA ALA A 151 -11.21 10.60 9.35
C ALA A 151 -10.56 10.38 7.97
N ILE A 152 -10.63 9.16 7.44
CA ILE A 152 -10.04 8.77 6.16
C ILE A 152 -11.19 8.58 5.16
N ASN A 153 -11.40 9.52 4.26
CA ASN A 153 -12.42 9.37 3.21
C ASN A 153 -12.08 10.23 2.00
N ALA A 154 -12.65 9.92 0.83
CA ALA A 154 -12.36 10.65 -0.40
C ALA A 154 -12.68 12.15 -0.28
N ALA A 155 -13.82 12.51 0.31
CA ALA A 155 -14.25 13.90 0.46
C ALA A 155 -13.22 14.74 1.25
N SER A 156 -12.64 14.21 2.34
CA SER A 156 -11.63 14.91 3.12
C SER A 156 -10.28 15.06 2.39
N GLN A 157 -10.04 14.31 1.33
CA GLN A 157 -8.79 14.35 0.57
C GLN A 157 -8.83 15.34 -0.61
N ILE A 158 -10.00 15.84 -1.02
CA ILE A 158 -10.12 16.72 -2.21
C ILE A 158 -9.51 18.10 -1.95
N ASP A 159 -9.89 18.72 -0.83
CA ASP A 159 -9.49 20.10 -0.51
C ASP A 159 -8.30 20.16 0.48
N ASP A 160 -7.80 19.01 0.95
CA ASP A 160 -6.59 18.96 1.79
C ASP A 160 -5.33 19.13 0.91
N PRO A 161 -4.60 20.26 1.04
CA PRO A 161 -3.39 20.54 0.25
C PRO A 161 -2.23 19.61 0.60
N ASP A 162 -2.36 18.83 1.66
CA ASP A 162 -1.42 17.81 2.08
C ASP A 162 -2.07 16.41 2.05
N SER A 163 -3.10 16.18 1.24
CA SER A 163 -3.76 14.88 1.08
C SER A 163 -2.85 13.78 0.51
N VAL A 164 -3.20 12.52 0.78
CA VAL A 164 -2.63 11.37 0.05
C VAL A 164 -3.12 11.39 -1.40
N PHE A 165 -4.39 11.72 -1.62
CA PHE A 165 -4.99 11.64 -2.96
C PHE A 165 -4.56 12.78 -3.90
N VAL A 166 -4.98 14.02 -3.64
CA VAL A 166 -4.77 15.16 -4.55
C VAL A 166 -3.32 15.65 -4.50
N ALA A 167 -2.80 15.88 -3.29
CA ALA A 167 -1.47 16.47 -3.15
C ALA A 167 -0.34 15.50 -3.52
N HIS A 168 -0.60 14.18 -3.53
CA HIS A 168 0.43 13.17 -3.77
C HIS A 168 0.13 12.23 -4.95
N TYR A 169 -0.90 11.36 -4.89
CA TYR A 169 -1.14 10.39 -5.98
C TYR A 169 -1.47 11.07 -7.31
N GLN A 170 -2.35 12.08 -7.33
CA GLN A 170 -2.60 12.85 -8.56
C GLN A 170 -1.34 13.55 -9.06
N LYS A 171 -0.54 14.12 -8.15
CA LYS A 171 0.75 14.75 -8.48
C LYS A 171 1.75 13.75 -9.07
N LEU A 172 1.86 12.54 -8.51
CA LEU A 172 2.71 11.47 -9.04
C LEU A 172 2.28 11.07 -10.47
N ILE A 173 0.97 10.95 -10.71
CA ILE A 173 0.44 10.65 -12.04
C ILE A 173 0.77 11.78 -13.02
N ALA A 174 0.62 13.04 -12.61
CA ALA A 174 0.96 14.20 -13.44
C ALA A 174 2.46 14.23 -13.77
N LEU A 175 3.33 14.05 -12.76
CA LEU A 175 4.78 13.99 -12.93
C LEU A 175 5.20 12.87 -13.89
N ARG A 176 4.62 11.67 -13.74
CA ARG A 176 4.93 10.53 -14.63
C ARG A 176 4.53 10.79 -16.09
N LYS A 177 3.47 11.56 -16.33
CA LYS A 177 3.04 11.96 -17.68
C LYS A 177 3.86 13.11 -18.26
N GLN A 178 4.38 13.98 -17.39
CA GLN A 178 5.17 15.14 -17.79
C GLN A 178 6.64 14.78 -18.08
N TYR A 179 7.23 13.91 -17.25
CA TYR A 179 8.65 13.57 -17.31
C TYR A 179 8.84 12.13 -17.78
N ASP A 180 9.27 11.98 -19.02
CA ASP A 180 9.47 10.69 -19.70
C ASP A 180 10.41 9.76 -18.92
N VAL A 181 11.44 10.32 -18.26
CA VAL A 181 12.39 9.57 -17.41
C VAL A 181 11.70 8.74 -16.32
N THR A 182 10.53 9.17 -15.84
CA THR A 182 9.76 8.43 -14.82
C THR A 182 9.20 7.13 -15.38
N ALA A 183 8.78 7.11 -16.65
CA ALA A 183 8.24 5.91 -17.28
C ALA A 183 9.36 5.07 -17.90
N ASN A 184 10.22 5.70 -18.70
CA ASN A 184 11.11 5.03 -19.65
C ASN A 184 12.59 5.08 -19.27
N GLY A 185 12.98 5.77 -18.19
CA GLY A 185 14.39 5.86 -17.80
C GLY A 185 14.97 4.52 -17.33
N ASP A 186 16.24 4.28 -17.59
CA ASP A 186 16.97 3.12 -17.10
C ASP A 186 17.00 3.13 -15.57
N PHE A 187 16.77 1.96 -14.96
CA PHE A 187 16.78 1.79 -13.52
C PHE A 187 18.18 1.46 -13.01
N ALA A 188 18.61 2.11 -11.92
CA ALA A 188 19.78 1.68 -11.16
C ALA A 188 19.55 1.86 -9.66
N PRO A 189 19.84 0.85 -8.82
CA PRO A 189 19.68 0.98 -7.38
C PRO A 189 20.75 1.88 -6.77
N LEU A 190 20.40 2.57 -5.69
CA LEU A 190 21.33 3.38 -4.88
C LEU A 190 21.35 2.86 -3.44
N ASP A 191 22.54 2.82 -2.86
CA ASP A 191 22.79 2.42 -1.46
C ASP A 191 21.94 1.23 -0.99
N SER A 192 22.00 0.13 -1.76
CA SER A 192 21.11 -1.01 -1.58
C SER A 192 21.27 -1.71 -0.22
N GLY A 193 22.36 -1.45 0.51
CA GLY A 193 22.61 -1.98 1.85
C GLY A 193 22.01 -1.12 2.97
N HIS A 194 21.52 0.09 2.70
CA HIS A 194 21.05 0.97 3.75
C HIS A 194 19.86 0.37 4.52
N PRO A 195 19.90 0.28 5.86
CA PRO A 195 18.88 -0.42 6.66
C PRO A 195 17.52 0.32 6.76
N SER A 196 17.37 1.46 6.09
CA SER A 196 16.20 2.35 6.24
C SER A 196 15.77 3.03 4.95
N ILE A 197 16.70 3.22 4.01
CA ILE A 197 16.49 3.94 2.77
C ILE A 197 16.31 2.95 1.63
N LEU A 198 15.27 3.18 0.84
CA LEU A 198 15.09 2.60 -0.49
C LEU A 198 15.30 3.73 -1.49
N ALA A 199 16.45 3.72 -2.16
CA ALA A 199 16.81 4.72 -3.15
C ALA A 199 17.21 4.08 -4.48
N TYR A 200 16.92 4.80 -5.57
CA TYR A 200 17.29 4.41 -6.92
C TYR A 200 17.26 5.62 -7.85
N THR A 201 17.88 5.46 -9.02
CA THR A 201 17.78 6.43 -10.11
C THR A 201 16.97 5.89 -11.28
N ARG A 202 16.31 6.80 -11.99
CA ARG A 202 15.80 6.60 -13.35
C ARG A 202 16.54 7.56 -14.28
N ARG A 203 17.09 7.08 -15.40
CA ARG A 203 17.94 7.91 -16.26
C ARG A 203 17.60 7.78 -17.73
N THR A 204 17.51 8.91 -18.43
CA THR A 204 17.55 8.98 -19.89
C THR A 204 18.82 9.72 -20.32
N ALA A 205 18.98 9.99 -21.62
CA ALA A 205 20.13 10.77 -22.10
C ALA A 205 20.14 12.22 -21.58
N GLY A 206 18.97 12.82 -21.33
CA GLY A 206 18.83 14.23 -20.96
C GLY A 206 18.41 14.49 -19.51
N GLU A 207 17.88 13.48 -18.82
CA GLU A 207 17.30 13.66 -17.47
C GLU A 207 17.72 12.55 -16.53
N THR A 208 17.78 12.87 -15.24
CA THR A 208 17.98 11.90 -14.16
C THR A 208 17.02 12.22 -13.04
N LEU A 209 16.21 11.24 -12.67
CA LEU A 209 15.34 11.26 -11.50
C LEU A 209 16.02 10.44 -10.40
N VAL A 210 16.19 11.04 -9.23
CA VAL A 210 16.63 10.33 -8.01
C VAL A 210 15.42 10.18 -7.11
N VAL A 211 15.11 8.94 -6.72
CA VAL A 211 14.00 8.61 -5.83
C VAL A 211 14.58 8.13 -4.50
N VAL A 212 14.16 8.73 -3.39
CA VAL A 212 14.67 8.43 -2.06
C VAL A 212 13.49 8.27 -1.10
N ASN A 213 13.42 7.13 -0.42
CA ASN A 213 12.30 6.78 0.45
C ASN A 213 12.83 6.26 1.79
N ASN A 214 12.49 6.93 2.89
CA ASN A 214 12.76 6.44 4.23
C ASN A 214 11.58 5.60 4.73
N PHE A 215 11.83 4.32 5.03
CA PHE A 215 10.80 3.36 5.44
C PHE A 215 10.57 3.31 6.95
N TYR A 216 11.36 4.04 7.76
CA TYR A 216 11.31 3.95 9.22
C TYR A 216 11.16 5.32 9.89
N ARG A 217 10.66 5.30 11.14
CA ARG A 217 10.35 6.49 11.96
C ARG A 217 11.58 7.07 12.64
N ARG A 218 12.67 7.21 11.91
CA ARG A 218 13.91 7.77 12.41
C ARG A 218 14.56 8.59 11.33
N GLU A 219 15.18 9.69 11.74
CA GLU A 219 16.16 10.35 10.91
C GLU A 219 17.29 9.37 10.57
N THR A 220 17.85 9.54 9.38
CA THR A 220 18.95 8.72 8.90
C THR A 220 19.80 9.56 7.97
N GLU A 221 21.11 9.36 8.06
CA GLU A 221 22.11 10.00 7.20
C GLU A 221 22.28 9.24 5.88
#